data_AF-A0A4D7QIL1-F1
#
_entry.id   AF-A0A4D7QIL1-F1
#
_cell.length_a   1.000
_cell.length_b   1.000
_cell.length_c   1.000
_cell.angle_alpha   90.00
_cell.angle_beta   90.00
_cell.angle_gamma   90.00
#
_symmetry.space_group_name_H-M   'P 1'
#
loop_
_entity.id
_entity.type
_entity.pdbx_description
1 polymer ?
#
loop_
_entity_poly.entity_id
_entity_poly.type
_entity_poly.pdbx_seq_one_letter_code
_entity_poly.pdbx_strand_id
1 'polypeptide(L)'
;MTATLVIALRAFSDGPLARATDRALVPLLSLGVVSSIAAFAVGLMVWPLEATFSSPLGRNHVLAAAWTVAYWTLLLVTRWLQGAAIWVGMTRWVMLGLAGVGGLLLAITGSIGGHLMGTPTAASQALRLMGWEIYTTYYVPDATLALIVASAIGLVALGVWGRRPRIA
;
A
#
# COMPACT_ATOMS: atom_id res chain seq x y z
N MET A 1 6.48 6.91 2.38
CA MET A 1 6.09 8.29 2.74
C MET A 1 6.41 9.29 1.63
N THR A 2 7.66 9.37 1.15
CA THR A 2 8.06 10.33 0.10
C THR A 2 7.21 10.25 -1.17
N ALA A 3 6.92 9.05 -1.68
CA ALA A 3 6.06 8.88 -2.85
C ALA A 3 4.62 9.39 -2.62
N THR A 4 4.06 9.21 -1.41
CA THR A 4 2.74 9.77 -1.03
C THR A 4 2.74 11.30 -1.17
N LEU A 5 3.80 11.96 -0.68
CA LEU A 5 3.92 13.42 -0.75
C LEU A 5 4.06 13.92 -2.19
N VAL A 6 4.85 13.23 -3.02
CA VAL A 6 4.97 13.55 -4.45
C VAL A 6 3.63 13.40 -5.15
N ILE A 7 2.87 12.33 -4.87
CA ILE A 7 1.53 12.11 -5.43
C ILE A 7 0.56 13.20 -4.96
N ALA A 8 0.61 13.60 -3.69
CA ALA A 8 -0.20 14.69 -3.16
C ALA A 8 0.13 16.02 -3.85
N LEU A 9 1.41 16.39 -3.91
CA LEU A 9 1.85 17.59 -4.61
C LEU A 9 1.36 17.61 -6.06
N ARG A 10 1.48 16.49 -6.76
CA ARG A 10 1.07 16.37 -8.16
C ARG A 10 -0.46 16.37 -8.35
N ALA A 11 -1.22 15.86 -7.39
CA ALA A 11 -2.69 15.86 -7.44
C ALA A 11 -3.27 17.28 -7.26
N PHE A 12 -2.65 18.11 -6.42
CA PHE A 12 -3.11 19.48 -6.14
C PHE A 12 -2.48 20.55 -7.05
N SER A 13 -1.37 20.27 -7.73
CA SER A 13 -0.64 21.26 -8.53
C SER A 13 -0.17 20.72 -9.88
N ASP A 14 -0.34 21.53 -10.91
CA ASP A 14 0.25 21.35 -12.25
C ASP A 14 1.51 22.21 -12.45
N GLY A 15 2.04 22.82 -11.40
CA GLY A 15 3.21 23.71 -11.47
C GLY A 15 4.51 23.01 -11.89
N PRO A 16 5.57 23.78 -12.24
CA PRO A 16 6.85 23.21 -12.68
C PRO A 16 7.47 22.22 -11.69
N LEU A 17 7.41 22.53 -10.39
CA LEU A 17 7.92 21.65 -9.32
C LEU A 17 7.14 20.32 -9.24
N ALA A 18 5.80 20.38 -9.29
CA ALA A 18 4.95 19.21 -9.24
C ALA A 18 5.20 18.28 -10.45
N ARG A 19 5.38 18.85 -11.64
CA ARG A 19 5.74 18.08 -12.83
C ARG A 19 7.15 17.50 -12.76
N ALA A 20 8.12 18.24 -12.23
CA ALA A 20 9.49 17.76 -12.06
C ALA A 20 9.57 16.58 -11.08
N THR A 21 8.87 16.68 -9.95
CA THR A 21 8.81 15.61 -8.94
C THR A 21 8.05 14.38 -9.45
N ASP A 22 6.99 14.53 -10.25
CA ASP A 22 6.30 13.40 -10.89
C ASP A 22 7.20 12.62 -11.86
N ARG A 23 8.13 13.26 -12.56
CA ARG A 23 9.10 12.54 -13.42
C ARG A 23 9.98 11.57 -12.61
N ALA A 24 10.28 11.91 -11.36
CA ALA A 24 11.04 11.06 -10.46
C ALA A 24 10.17 10.01 -9.73
N LEU A 25 8.83 10.10 -9.84
CA LEU A 25 7.92 9.25 -9.08
C LEU A 25 8.06 7.76 -9.43
N VAL A 26 8.15 7.41 -10.71
CA VAL A 26 8.30 6.01 -11.12
C VAL A 26 9.62 5.41 -10.61
N PRO A 27 10.80 6.03 -10.83
CA PRO A 27 12.05 5.56 -10.22
C PRO A 27 11.98 5.45 -8.69
N LEU A 28 11.39 6.43 -8.02
CA LEU A 28 11.23 6.44 -6.56
C LEU A 28 10.36 5.27 -6.07
N LEU A 29 9.24 5.02 -6.75
CA LEU A 29 8.34 3.89 -6.45
C LEU A 29 9.03 2.55 -6.71
N SER A 30 9.77 2.42 -7.81
CA SER A 30 10.54 1.21 -8.13
C SER A 30 11.58 0.90 -7.06
N LEU A 31 12.37 1.89 -6.64
CA LEU A 31 13.32 1.72 -5.55
C LEU A 31 12.60 1.34 -4.25
N GLY A 32 11.50 2.03 -3.92
CA GLY A 32 10.70 1.71 -2.74
C GLY A 32 10.19 0.27 -2.73
N VAL A 33 9.67 -0.22 -3.87
CA VAL A 33 9.19 -1.60 -4.01
C VAL A 33 10.33 -2.59 -3.86
N VAL A 34 11.44 -2.42 -4.59
CA VAL A 34 12.62 -3.31 -4.50
C VAL A 34 13.16 -3.35 -3.07
N SER A 35 13.33 -2.19 -2.42
CA SER A 35 13.77 -2.12 -1.04
C SER A 35 12.77 -2.78 -0.08
N SER A 36 11.47 -2.65 -0.32
CA SER A 36 10.45 -3.27 0.53
C SER A 36 10.42 -4.80 0.41
N ILE A 37 10.61 -5.33 -0.80
CA ILE A 37 10.75 -6.79 -1.04
C ILE A 37 12.00 -7.31 -0.34
N ALA A 38 13.14 -6.61 -0.51
CA ALA A 38 14.38 -6.98 0.15
C ALA A 38 14.24 -6.95 1.68
N ALA A 39 13.66 -5.88 2.24
CA ALA A 39 13.43 -5.76 3.68
C ALA A 39 12.51 -6.87 4.22
N PHE A 40 11.44 -7.20 3.48
CA PHE A 40 10.54 -8.30 3.84
C PHE A 40 11.25 -9.65 3.84
N ALA A 41 12.02 -9.96 2.78
CA ALA A 41 12.79 -11.20 2.67
C ALA A 41 13.85 -11.31 3.78
N VAL A 42 14.61 -10.24 4.01
CA VAL A 42 15.61 -10.17 5.09
C VAL A 42 14.94 -10.35 6.45
N GLY A 43 13.78 -9.73 6.69
CA GLY A 43 13.03 -9.92 7.93
C GLY A 43 12.68 -11.39 8.21
N LEU A 44 12.27 -12.14 7.18
CA LEU A 44 11.99 -13.58 7.30
C LEU A 44 13.24 -14.45 7.44
N MET A 45 14.41 -13.98 6.99
CA MET A 45 15.68 -14.69 7.13
C MET A 45 16.36 -14.43 8.48
N VAL A 46 16.19 -13.23 9.03
CA VAL A 46 16.82 -12.81 10.30
C VAL A 46 16.08 -13.38 11.50
N TRP A 47 14.76 -13.46 11.45
CA TRP A 47 13.93 -13.90 12.56
C TRP A 47 13.40 -15.33 12.33
N PRO A 48 13.47 -16.23 13.33
CA PRO A 48 12.91 -17.58 13.21
C PRO A 48 11.42 -17.53 12.85
N LEU A 49 11.00 -18.37 11.91
CA LEU A 49 9.60 -18.41 11.46
C LEU A 49 8.70 -18.88 12.61
N GLU A 50 9.15 -19.83 13.41
CA GLU A 50 8.41 -20.32 14.58
C GLU A 50 8.13 -19.18 15.56
N ALA A 51 9.12 -18.34 15.84
CA ALA A 51 8.97 -17.18 16.71
C ALA A 51 8.03 -16.13 16.08
N THR A 52 8.19 -15.87 14.79
CA THR A 52 7.39 -14.87 14.06
C THR A 52 5.91 -15.26 13.97
N PHE A 53 5.62 -16.54 13.72
CA PHE A 53 4.25 -17.03 13.50
C PHE A 53 3.57 -17.57 14.77
N SER A 54 4.31 -17.79 15.87
CA SER A 54 3.73 -18.24 17.15
C SER A 54 2.81 -17.19 17.79
N SER A 55 3.11 -15.90 17.63
CA SER A 55 2.33 -14.82 18.21
C SER A 55 1.34 -14.19 17.21
N PRO A 56 0.17 -13.72 17.67
CA PRO A 56 -0.73 -12.91 16.83
C PRO A 56 -0.07 -11.65 16.28
N LEU A 57 0.76 -10.99 17.09
CA LEU A 57 1.42 -9.75 16.74
C LEU A 57 2.40 -9.94 15.58
N GLY A 58 3.23 -10.99 15.63
CA GLY A 58 4.16 -11.33 14.55
C GLY A 58 3.45 -11.69 13.25
N ARG A 59 2.37 -12.49 13.33
CA ARG A 59 1.49 -12.80 12.18
C ARG A 59 0.90 -11.54 11.54
N ASN A 60 0.37 -10.63 12.36
CA ASN A 60 -0.21 -9.37 11.90
C ASN A 60 0.86 -8.47 11.25
N HIS A 61 2.08 -8.44 11.79
CA HIS A 61 3.18 -7.68 11.20
C HIS A 61 3.56 -8.19 9.81
N VAL A 62 3.76 -9.51 9.68
CA VAL A 62 4.08 -10.13 8.39
C VAL A 62 2.97 -9.89 7.38
N LEU A 63 1.70 -10.06 7.78
CA LEU A 63 0.56 -9.82 6.92
C LEU A 63 0.50 -8.34 6.46
N ALA A 64 0.64 -7.39 7.38
CA ALA A 64 0.64 -5.97 7.06
C ALA A 64 1.82 -5.59 6.15
N ALA A 65 3.00 -6.18 6.37
CA ALA A 65 4.17 -5.96 5.52
C ALA A 65 3.95 -6.50 4.10
N ALA A 66 3.40 -7.71 3.96
CA ALA A 66 3.07 -8.29 2.66
C ALA A 66 2.04 -7.42 1.91
N TRP A 67 0.97 -6.98 2.58
CA TRP A 67 0.00 -6.06 1.99
C TRP A 67 0.63 -4.73 1.59
N THR A 68 1.55 -4.20 2.39
CA THR A 68 2.27 -2.96 2.07
C THR A 68 3.07 -3.11 0.77
N VAL A 69 3.85 -4.18 0.63
CA VAL A 69 4.63 -4.46 -0.59
C VAL A 69 3.71 -4.59 -1.80
N ALA A 70 2.64 -5.38 -1.69
CA ALA A 70 1.68 -5.57 -2.77
C ALA A 70 1.01 -4.25 -3.19
N TYR A 71 0.59 -3.44 -2.22
CA TYR A 71 -0.12 -2.19 -2.46
C TYR A 71 0.77 -1.14 -3.14
N TRP A 72 2.02 -0.98 -2.67
CA TRP A 72 2.97 -0.06 -3.30
C TRP A 72 3.41 -0.54 -4.69
N THR A 73 3.47 -1.85 -4.92
CA THR A 73 3.67 -2.44 -6.25
C THR A 73 2.50 -2.10 -7.19
N LEU A 74 1.25 -2.20 -6.71
CA LEU A 74 0.07 -1.81 -7.48
C LEU A 74 0.13 -0.33 -7.87
N LEU A 75 0.51 0.57 -6.96
CA LEU A 75 0.68 1.99 -7.26
C LEU A 75 1.77 2.24 -8.32
N LEU A 76 2.91 1.55 -8.20
CA LEU A 76 3.98 1.60 -9.19
C LEU A 76 3.47 1.18 -10.57
N VAL A 77 2.85 0.01 -10.67
CA VAL A 77 2.33 -0.52 -11.93
C VAL A 77 1.26 0.41 -12.51
N THR A 78 0.35 0.91 -11.69
CA THR A 78 -0.70 1.85 -12.13
C THR A 78 -0.09 3.12 -12.69
N ARG A 79 0.85 3.76 -11.98
CA ARG A 79 1.53 4.97 -12.44
C ARG A 79 2.36 4.71 -13.69
N TRP A 80 3.04 3.56 -13.79
CA TRP A 80 3.82 3.18 -14.96
C TRP A 80 2.92 3.05 -16.18
N LEU A 81 1.90 2.19 -16.11
CA LEU A 81 1.05 1.87 -17.25
C LEU A 81 0.23 3.07 -17.74
N GLN A 82 -0.28 3.88 -16.82
CA GLN A 82 -1.18 5.00 -17.16
C GLN A 82 -0.42 6.30 -17.43
N GLY A 83 0.89 6.37 -17.15
CA GLY A 83 1.69 7.54 -17.46
C GLY A 83 1.16 8.84 -16.85
N ALA A 84 1.22 9.92 -17.61
CA ALA A 84 0.71 11.23 -17.19
C ALA A 84 -0.83 11.32 -17.18
N ALA A 85 -1.55 10.36 -17.78
CA ALA A 85 -3.01 10.39 -17.86
C ALA A 85 -3.68 10.25 -16.47
N ILE A 86 -2.96 9.69 -15.48
CA ILE A 86 -3.48 9.59 -14.11
C ILE A 86 -3.73 10.95 -13.46
N TRP A 87 -3.15 12.02 -14.00
CA TRP A 87 -3.25 13.35 -13.43
C TRP A 87 -4.42 14.16 -14.01
N VAL A 88 -5.18 13.59 -14.96
CA VAL A 88 -6.25 14.30 -15.68
C VAL A 88 -7.62 13.97 -15.10
N GLY A 89 -8.35 14.98 -14.64
CA GLY A 89 -9.72 14.83 -14.15
C GLY A 89 -9.80 14.12 -12.79
N MET A 90 -10.72 13.16 -12.66
CA MET A 90 -11.00 12.49 -11.37
C MET A 90 -9.90 11.49 -10.96
N THR A 91 -9.15 10.94 -11.92
CA THR A 91 -8.13 9.91 -11.67
C THR A 91 -7.00 10.39 -10.75
N ARG A 92 -6.71 11.70 -10.72
CA ARG A 92 -5.69 12.28 -9.82
C ARG A 92 -6.09 12.17 -8.35
N TRP A 93 -7.38 12.30 -8.07
CA TRP A 93 -7.94 12.18 -6.72
C TRP A 93 -8.02 10.73 -6.28
N VAL A 94 -8.31 9.82 -7.22
CA VAL A 94 -8.22 8.38 -6.98
C VAL A 94 -6.78 8.00 -6.65
N MET A 95 -5.80 8.46 -7.42
CA MET A 95 -4.38 8.21 -7.13
C MET A 95 -3.98 8.76 -5.76
N LEU A 96 -4.43 9.97 -5.40
CA LEU A 96 -4.19 10.54 -4.08
C LEU A 96 -4.79 9.69 -2.96
N GLY A 97 -6.04 9.26 -3.10
CA GLY A 97 -6.70 8.38 -2.15
C GLY A 97 -5.95 7.06 -1.97
N LEU A 98 -5.56 6.44 -3.08
CA LEU A 98 -4.76 5.21 -3.04
C LEU A 98 -3.41 5.44 -2.35
N ALA A 99 -2.69 6.50 -2.69
CA ALA A 99 -1.42 6.84 -2.04
C ALA A 99 -1.57 7.13 -0.53
N GLY A 100 -2.70 7.71 -0.13
CA GLY A 100 -3.07 7.92 1.28
C GLY A 100 -3.26 6.59 2.01
N VAL A 101 -4.01 5.66 1.42
CA VAL A 101 -4.21 4.30 1.97
C VAL A 101 -2.88 3.56 2.07
N GLY A 102 -2.06 3.57 1.01
CA GLY A 102 -0.73 2.95 1.04
C GLY A 102 0.21 3.60 2.06
N GLY A 103 0.06 4.91 2.28
CA GLY A 103 0.78 5.63 3.32
C GLY A 103 0.37 5.20 4.73
N LEU A 104 -0.93 5.16 5.00
CA LEU A 104 -1.49 4.68 6.26
C LEU A 104 -1.05 3.24 6.55
N LEU A 105 -1.14 2.36 5.55
CA LEU A 105 -0.73 0.96 5.66
C LEU A 105 0.76 0.84 6.03
N LEU A 106 1.63 1.61 5.37
CA LEU A 106 3.06 1.67 5.70
C LEU A 106 3.30 2.14 7.15
N ALA A 107 2.55 3.15 7.61
CA ALA A 107 2.64 3.64 8.98
C ALA A 107 2.20 2.58 10.02
N ILE A 108 1.13 1.84 9.71
CA ILE A 108 0.65 0.72 10.54
C ILE A 108 1.71 -0.38 10.61
N THR A 109 2.24 -0.83 9.46
CA THR A 109 3.29 -1.86 9.41
C THR A 109 4.51 -1.47 10.23
N GLY A 110 4.99 -0.23 10.08
CA GLY A 110 6.11 0.29 10.87
C GLY A 110 5.81 0.34 12.37
N SER A 111 4.58 0.71 12.74
CA SER A 111 4.17 0.78 14.15
C SER A 111 4.08 -0.59 14.81
N ILE A 112 3.54 -1.59 14.11
CA ILE A 112 3.54 -2.99 14.59
C ILE A 112 4.98 -3.50 14.71
N GLY A 113 5.85 -3.16 13.75
CA GLY A 113 7.27 -3.52 13.79
C GLY A 113 8.00 -2.93 14.99
N GLY A 114 7.78 -1.64 15.29
CA GLY A 114 8.32 -0.99 16.50
C GLY A 114 7.82 -1.68 17.78
N HIS A 115 6.55 -2.06 17.83
CA HIS A 115 5.96 -2.79 18.94
C HIS A 115 6.64 -4.15 19.18
N LEU A 116 6.97 -4.88 18.12
CA LEU A 116 7.74 -6.13 18.20
C LEU A 116 9.16 -5.93 18.75
N MET A 117 9.76 -4.77 18.49
CA MET A 117 11.09 -4.40 18.99
C MET A 117 11.05 -3.71 20.37
N GLY A 118 9.91 -3.74 21.06
CA GLY A 118 9.75 -3.14 22.39
C GLY A 118 9.66 -1.62 22.40
N THR A 119 9.44 -0.98 21.24
CA THR A 119 9.28 0.47 21.09
C THR A 119 7.88 0.82 20.54
N PRO A 120 6.81 0.62 21.33
CA PRO A 120 5.44 0.94 20.90
C PRO A 120 5.29 2.43 20.58
N THR A 121 4.58 2.74 19.50
CA THR A 121 4.33 4.12 19.06
C THR A 121 2.90 4.57 19.39
N ALA A 122 2.64 5.89 19.40
CA ALA A 122 1.29 6.43 19.56
C ALA A 122 0.28 5.89 18.51
N ALA A 123 0.78 5.47 17.34
CA ALA A 123 -0.05 4.87 16.31
C ALA A 123 -0.61 3.50 16.73
N SER A 124 0.12 2.67 17.49
CA SER A 124 -0.45 1.40 18.00
C SER A 124 -1.56 1.64 19.03
N GLN A 125 -1.46 2.71 19.81
CA GLN A 125 -2.53 3.13 20.73
C GLN A 125 -3.75 3.65 19.96
N ALA A 126 -3.55 4.44 18.91
CA ALA A 126 -4.63 4.94 18.05
C ALA A 126 -5.39 3.79 17.36
N LEU A 127 -4.67 2.76 16.86
CA LEU A 127 -5.29 1.57 16.27
C LEU A 127 -6.18 0.85 17.29
N ARG A 128 -5.69 0.71 18.53
CA ARG A 128 -6.44 0.09 19.61
C ARG A 128 -7.70 0.88 20.00
N LEU A 129 -7.64 2.22 19.99
CA LEU A 129 -8.80 3.09 20.21
C LEU A 129 -9.86 2.94 19.10
N MET A 130 -9.45 2.60 17.88
CA MET A 130 -10.35 2.32 16.76
C MET A 130 -10.87 0.86 16.78
N GLY A 131 -10.65 0.12 17.87
CA GLY A 131 -11.07 -1.27 18.03
C GLY A 131 -10.15 -2.28 17.34
N TRP A 132 -9.01 -1.85 16.82
CA TRP A 132 -8.08 -2.71 16.09
C TRP A 132 -7.02 -3.28 17.06
N GLU A 133 -7.32 -4.43 17.65
CA GLU A 133 -6.48 -5.07 18.67
C GLU A 133 -5.37 -5.92 18.04
N ILE A 134 -4.14 -5.38 18.05
CA ILE A 134 -2.94 -5.97 17.45
C ILE A 134 -2.52 -7.31 18.07
N TYR A 135 -3.04 -7.65 19.26
CA TYR A 135 -2.82 -8.92 19.95
C TYR A 135 -3.77 -10.03 19.52
N THR A 136 -4.75 -9.74 18.65
CA THR A 136 -5.61 -10.75 18.03
C THR A 136 -5.21 -10.93 16.57
N THR A 137 -5.08 -12.18 16.11
CA THR A 137 -4.72 -12.42 14.71
C THR A 137 -5.88 -11.97 13.85
N TYR A 138 -5.60 -11.09 12.89
CA TYR A 138 -6.59 -10.72 11.89
C TYR A 138 -6.88 -11.95 11.02
N TYR A 139 -7.91 -12.70 11.39
CA TYR A 139 -8.54 -13.60 10.45
C TYR A 139 -9.47 -12.75 9.60
N VAL A 140 -9.20 -12.67 8.30
CA VAL A 140 -10.18 -12.16 7.35
C VAL A 140 -11.23 -13.26 7.23
N PRO A 141 -12.49 -13.05 7.68
CA PRO A 141 -13.51 -14.08 7.57
C PRO A 141 -13.63 -14.57 6.12
N ASP A 142 -13.91 -15.86 5.92
CA ASP A 142 -13.99 -16.45 4.58
C ASP A 142 -14.94 -15.69 3.66
N ALA A 143 -16.04 -15.17 4.21
CA ALA A 143 -16.99 -14.31 3.51
C ALA A 143 -16.36 -12.99 3.02
N THR A 144 -15.52 -12.35 3.84
CA THR A 144 -14.79 -11.14 3.46
C THR A 144 -13.74 -11.45 2.40
N LEU A 145 -13.04 -12.59 2.52
CA LEU A 145 -12.07 -13.02 1.51
C LEU A 145 -12.76 -13.30 0.16
N ALA A 146 -13.90 -13.98 0.17
CA ALA A 146 -14.74 -14.21 -1.00
C ALA A 146 -15.21 -12.89 -1.63
N LEU A 147 -15.62 -11.91 -0.81
CA LEU A 147 -16.02 -10.59 -1.28
C LEU A 147 -14.86 -9.83 -1.93
N ILE A 148 -13.65 -9.90 -1.37
CA ILE A 148 -12.44 -9.29 -1.96
C ILE A 148 -12.15 -9.92 -3.32
N VAL A 149 -12.18 -11.26 -3.41
CA VAL A 149 -11.97 -11.99 -4.68
C VAL A 149 -13.05 -11.61 -5.71
N ALA A 150 -14.32 -11.63 -5.31
CA ALA A 150 -15.42 -11.24 -6.19
C ALA A 150 -15.30 -9.78 -6.67
N SER A 151 -14.91 -8.87 -5.78
CA SER A 151 -14.67 -7.46 -6.10
C SER A 151 -13.50 -7.30 -7.07
N ALA A 152 -12.40 -8.04 -6.85
CA ALA A 152 -11.25 -8.04 -7.75
C ALA A 152 -11.63 -8.53 -9.15
N ILE A 153 -12.38 -9.63 -9.25
CA ILE A 153 -12.92 -10.14 -10.53
C ILE A 153 -13.82 -9.09 -11.18
N GLY A 154 -14.73 -8.48 -10.42
CA GLY A 154 -15.63 -7.43 -10.90
C GLY A 154 -14.88 -6.22 -11.45
N LEU A 155 -13.86 -5.73 -10.75
CA LEU A 155 -13.02 -4.60 -11.19
C LEU A 155 -12.23 -4.95 -12.45
N VAL A 156 -11.68 -6.16 -12.55
CA VAL A 156 -11.00 -6.64 -13.77
C VAL A 156 -11.99 -6.70 -14.93
N ALA A 157 -13.18 -7.27 -14.72
CA ALA A 157 -14.22 -7.36 -15.74
C ALA A 157 -14.67 -5.97 -16.22
N LEU A 158 -14.91 -5.03 -15.31
CA LEU A 158 -15.21 -3.63 -15.63
C LEU A 158 -14.07 -2.96 -16.40
N GLY A 159 -12.82 -3.20 -16.02
CA GLY A 159 -11.64 -2.69 -16.71
C GLY A 159 -11.52 -3.22 -18.15
N VAL A 160 -11.77 -4.53 -18.35
CA VAL A 160 -11.78 -5.15 -19.68
C VAL A 160 -12.95 -4.64 -20.52
N TRP A 161 -14.14 -4.47 -19.93
CA TRP A 161 -15.30 -3.95 -20.64
C TRP A 161 -15.11 -2.47 -21.04
N GLY A 162 -14.48 -1.68 -20.16
CA GLY A 162 -14.16 -0.28 -20.40
C GLY A 162 -13.09 -0.05 -21.48
N ARG A 163 -12.35 -1.08 -21.90
CA ARG A 163 -11.32 -1.00 -22.96
C ARG A 163 -11.87 -0.87 -24.38
N ARG A 164 -13.20 -0.74 -24.58
CA ARG A 164 -13.77 -0.54 -25.92
C ARG A 164 -13.05 0.60 -26.64
N PRO A 165 -12.53 0.39 -27.86
CA PRO A 165 -11.88 1.44 -28.62
C PRO A 165 -12.91 2.56 -28.83
N ARG A 166 -12.58 3.78 -28.39
CA ARG A 166 -13.27 4.97 -28.88
C ARG A 166 -12.92 5.05 -30.36
N ILE A 167 -13.76 4.47 -31.20
CA ILE A 167 -13.76 4.75 -32.64
C ILE A 167 -14.07 6.24 -32.74
N ALA A 168 -13.06 7.01 -33.13
CA ALA A 168 -13.20 8.41 -33.53
C ALA A 168 -13.84 8.49 -34.91
#